data_AF-A0A925KRF6-F1
#
_entry.id   AF-A0A925KRF6-F1
#
_cell.length_a   1.000
_cell.length_b   1.000
_cell.length_c   1.000
_cell.angle_alpha   90.00
_cell.angle_beta   90.00
_cell.angle_gamma   90.00
#
_symmetry.space_group_name_H-M   'P 1'
#
loop_
_entity.id
_entity.type
_entity.pdbx_description
1 polymer ?
#
loop_
_entity_poly.entity_id
_entity_poly.type
_entity_poly.pdbx_seq_one_letter_code
_entity_poly.pdbx_strand_id
1 'polypeptide(L)' 'MKLNEFNALDTALKAQITWEEGILESHHTNGDHHFVLYKLSDFFVEILFSGSTYEIVQVKSFL' A
#
# COMPACT_ATOMS: atom_id res chain seq x y z
N MET A 1 13.57 -3.93 4.37
CA MET A 1 13.76 -2.70 3.58
C MET A 1 13.51 -1.49 4.48
N LYS A 2 14.20 -0.37 4.29
CA LYS A 2 13.94 0.89 5.02
C LYS A 2 12.91 1.75 4.27
N LEU A 3 12.17 2.60 5.00
CA LEU A 3 11.16 3.52 4.43
C LEU A 3 11.71 4.38 3.28
N ASN A 4 12.93 4.91 3.40
CA ASN A 4 13.53 5.75 2.35
C ASN A 4 13.85 4.96 1.07
N GLU A 5 14.26 3.70 1.21
CA GLU A 5 14.51 2.80 0.07
C GLU A 5 13.20 2.47 -0.63
N PHE A 6 12.15 2.16 0.14
CA PHE A 6 10.80 1.94 -0.37
C PHE A 6 10.28 3.18 -1.12
N ASN A 7 10.48 4.38 -0.56
CA ASN A 7 10.00 5.62 -1.14
C ASN A 7 10.65 5.97 -2.49
N ALA A 8 11.85 5.48 -2.75
CA ALA A 8 12.56 5.67 -4.02
C ALA A 8 12.03 4.77 -5.16
N LEU A 9 11.23 3.75 -4.85
CA LEU A 9 10.65 2.85 -5.84
C LEU A 9 9.47 3.50 -6.58
N ASP A 10 9.23 3.04 -7.81
CA ASP A 10 8.00 3.38 -8.52
C ASP A 10 6.76 2.74 -7.88
N THR A 11 5.58 3.23 -8.26
CA THR A 11 4.31 2.79 -7.67
C THR A 11 4.04 1.30 -7.89
N ALA A 12 4.40 0.74 -9.04
CA ALA A 12 4.15 -0.66 -9.35
C ALA A 12 4.99 -1.56 -8.45
N LEU A 13 6.27 -1.24 -8.28
CA LEU A 13 7.18 -1.99 -7.43
C LEU A 13 6.84 -1.82 -5.95
N LYS A 14 6.42 -0.62 -5.52
CA LYS A 14 5.89 -0.39 -4.16
C LYS A 14 4.71 -1.32 -3.85
N ALA A 15 3.74 -1.39 -4.75
CA ALA A 15 2.56 -2.23 -4.58
C ALA A 15 2.94 -3.72 -4.56
N GLN A 16 3.78 -4.15 -5.50
CA GLN A 16 4.27 -5.53 -5.56
C GLN A 16 4.94 -5.96 -4.25
N ILE A 17 5.93 -5.20 -3.76
CA ILE A 17 6.63 -5.53 -2.52
C ILE A 17 5.67 -5.51 -1.32
N THR A 18 4.75 -4.55 -1.27
CA THR A 18 3.75 -4.48 -0.19
C THR A 18 2.86 -5.73 -0.17
N TRP A 19 2.46 -6.26 -1.32
CA TRP A 19 1.64 -7.47 -1.39
C TRP A 19 2.44 -8.75 -1.13
N GLU A 20 3.70 -8.80 -1.52
CA GLU A 20 4.57 -9.97 -1.34
C GLU A 20 5.10 -10.09 0.10
N GLU A 21 5.49 -8.98 0.72
CA GLU A 21 6.20 -8.96 2.00
C GLU A 21 5.38 -8.33 3.14
N GLY A 22 4.32 -7.58 2.83
CA GLY A 22 3.54 -6.85 3.83
C GLY A 22 2.60 -7.77 4.62
N ILE A 23 2.43 -7.46 5.91
CA ILE A 23 1.42 -8.07 6.76
C ILE A 23 0.17 -7.20 6.69
N LEU A 24 -0.96 -7.78 6.28
CA LEU A 24 -2.24 -7.07 6.27
C LEU A 24 -2.66 -6.71 7.71
N GLU A 25 -2.81 -5.42 7.99
CA GLU A 25 -3.22 -4.90 9.29
C GLU A 25 -4.69 -4.47 9.29
N SER A 26 -5.15 -3.84 8.21
CA SER A 26 -6.51 -3.34 8.11
C SER A 26 -6.99 -3.21 6.68
N HIS A 27 -8.30 -3.29 6.50
CA HIS A 27 -8.98 -3.00 5.25
C HIS A 27 -10.26 -2.23 5.56
N HIS A 28 -10.38 -1.04 4.98
CA HIS A 28 -11.57 -0.19 5.05
C HIS A 28 -12.05 0.19 3.65
N THR A 29 -13.35 0.42 3.51
CA THR A 29 -13.97 0.86 2.25
C THR A 29 -14.81 2.11 2.49
N ASN A 30 -14.67 3.11 1.61
CA ASN A 30 -15.48 4.32 1.60
C ASN A 30 -15.95 4.62 0.17
N GLY A 31 -17.21 4.30 -0.12
CA GLY A 31 -17.76 4.37 -1.48
C GLY A 31 -17.04 3.39 -2.41
N ASP A 32 -16.56 3.90 -3.56
CA ASP A 32 -15.78 3.11 -4.53
C ASP A 32 -14.30 2.95 -4.13
N HIS A 33 -13.87 3.43 -2.97
CA HIS A 33 -12.47 3.42 -2.58
C HIS A 33 -12.20 2.37 -1.53
N HIS A 34 -11.20 1.53 -1.77
CA HIS A 34 -10.67 0.57 -0.82
C HIS A 34 -9.32 1.04 -0.32
N PHE A 35 -9.17 1.10 1.00
CA PHE A 35 -7.97 1.47 1.72
C PHE A 35 -7.45 0.23 2.42
N VAL A 36 -6.28 -0.25 2.02
CA VAL A 36 -5.68 -1.45 2.60
C VAL A 36 -4.34 -1.08 3.22
N LEU A 37 -4.24 -1.32 4.52
CA LEU A 37 -3.09 -1.01 5.33
C LEU A 37 -2.27 -2.28 5.55
N TYR A 38 -0.99 -2.18 5.21
CA TYR A 38 0.01 -3.21 5.44
C TYR A 38 1.09 -2.69 6.37
N LYS A 39 1.61 -3.57 7.21
CA LYS A 39 2.87 -3.36 7.91
C LYS A 39 3.99 -4.02 7.13
N LEU A 40 5.04 -3.27 6.83
CA LEU A 40 6.21 -3.74 6.12
C LEU A 40 7.45 -3.42 6.96
N SER A 41 8.08 -4.44 7.53
CA SER A 41 9.21 -4.28 8.46
C SER A 41 8.84 -3.38 9.65
N ASP A 42 9.30 -2.13 9.63
CA ASP A 42 9.26 -1.13 10.69
C ASP A 42 8.42 0.11 10.30
N PHE A 43 7.68 0.05 9.20
CA PHE A 43 6.79 1.10 8.73
C PHE A 43 5.47 0.54 8.18
N PHE A 44 4.53 1.42 7.89
CA PHE A 44 3.23 1.11 7.32
C PHE A 44 3.11 1.58 5.88
N VAL A 45 2.30 0.87 5.11
CA VAL A 45 1.95 1.22 3.72
C VAL A 45 0.45 1.13 3.56
N GLU A 46 -0.18 2.22 3.11
CA GLU A 46 -1.58 2.26 2.71
C GLU A 46 -1.66 2.25 1.18
N ILE A 47 -2.36 1.24 0.64
CA ILE A 47 -2.70 1.14 -0.77
C ILE A 47 -4.17 1.52 -0.92
N LEU A 48 -4.43 2.54 -1.74
CA LEU A 48 -5.74 2.93 -2.20
C LEU A 48 -6.00 2.37 -3.59
N PHE A 49 -7.08 1.62 -3.76
CA PHE A 49 -7.56 1.20 -5.07
C PHE A 49 -9.04 1.55 -5.28
N SER A 50 -9.40 1.78 -6.55
CA SER A 50 -10.79 1.90 -6.97
C SER A 50 -11.42 0.51 -6.99
N GLY A 51 -12.58 0.35 -6.38
CA GLY A 51 -13.36 -0.89 -6.39
C GLY A 51 -14.00 -1.18 -7.75
N SER A 52 -14.26 -0.13 -8.54
CA SER A 52 -14.87 -0.26 -9.86
C SER A 52 -13.86 -0.65 -10.94
N THR A 53 -12.65 -0.07 -10.93
CA THR A 53 -11.62 -0.37 -11.93
C THR A 53 -10.56 -1.36 -11.44
N TYR A 54 -10.50 -1.61 -10.12
CA TYR A 54 -9.43 -2.37 -9.46
C TYR A 54 -8.03 -1.79 -9.69
N GLU A 55 -7.95 -0.51 -10.08
CA GLU A 55 -6.69 0.18 -10.31
C GLU A 55 -6.16 0.80 -9.01
N ILE A 56 -4.84 0.78 -8.85
CA ILE A 56 -4.16 1.47 -7.76
C ILE A 56 -4.23 2.97 -8.03
N VAL A 57 -4.89 3.68 -7.12
CA VAL A 57 -4.99 5.15 -7.16
C VAL A 57 -3.81 5.77 -6.43
N GLN A 58 -3.39 5.18 -5.31
CA GLN A 58 -2.33 5.73 -4.48
C GLN A 58 -1.64 4.67 -3.63
N VAL A 59 -0.34 4.87 -3.40
CA VAL A 59 0.45 4.14 -2.41
C VAL A 59 1.12 5.17 -1.50
N LYS A 60 0.81 5.15 -0.20
CA LYS A 60 1.44 5.99 0.83
C LYS A 60 2.19 5.13 1.82
N SER A 61 3.26 5.66 2.38
CA SER A 61 4.07 5.00 3.40
C SER A 61 4.42 5.97 4.53
N PHE A 62 4.46 5.46 5.76
CA PHE A 62 4.68 6.26 6.98
C PHE A 62 5.13 5.38 8.15
N LEU A 63 5.68 5.99 9.21
CA LEU A 63 6.06 5.31 10.46
C LEU A 63 4.85 5.13 11.39
#